data_AF-A0A6P0YKS4-F1
#
_entry.id   AF-A0A6P0YKS4-F1
#
_cell.length_a   1.000
_cell.length_b   1.000
_cell.length_c   1.000
_cell.angle_alpha   90.00
_cell.angle_beta   90.00
_cell.angle_gamma   90.00
#
_symmetry.space_group_name_H-M   'P 1'
#
loop_
_entity.id
_entity.type
_entity.pdbx_description
1 polymer ?
#
loop_
_entity_poly.entity_id
_entity_poly.type
_entity_poly.pdbx_seq_one_letter_code
_entity_poly.pdbx_strand_id
1 'polypeptide(L)'
;MKYEDLIQDVNLNLFKEIFQFLGFKERIISRLLKIAYRKSLFSGQVSNKKHIRSGKKEQWKEYFKTIHKERFVTLFDDVLIKLNYEKSQMSWLDR
;
A
#
# COMPACT_ATOMS: atom_id res chain seq x y z
N MET A 1 -7.05 2.82 -5.38
CA MET A 1 -6.64 2.22 -4.10
C MET A 1 -5.19 1.78 -4.22
N LYS A 2 -4.33 2.13 -3.26
CA LYS A 2 -2.90 1.78 -3.31
C LYS A 2 -2.55 0.74 -2.24
N TYR A 3 -1.42 0.04 -2.44
CA TYR A 3 -0.95 -0.97 -1.50
C TYR A 3 -0.60 -0.35 -0.13
N GLU A 4 0.02 0.83 -0.14
CA GLU A 4 0.43 1.54 1.08
C GLU A 4 -0.76 1.89 1.96
N ASP A 5 -1.91 2.20 1.35
CA ASP A 5 -3.14 2.49 2.08
C ASP A 5 -3.69 1.21 2.75
N LEU A 6 -3.68 0.09 2.02
CA LEU A 6 -4.21 -1.20 2.51
C LEU A 6 -3.39 -1.80 3.65
N ILE A 7 -2.06 -1.71 3.60
CA ILE A 7 -1.21 -2.23 4.68
C ILE A 7 -1.28 -1.40 5.96
N GLN A 8 -1.86 -0.19 5.90
CA GLN A 8 -2.08 0.68 7.05
C GLN A 8 -3.56 0.78 7.45
N ASP A 9 -4.45 0.05 6.77
CA ASP A 9 -5.90 0.08 7.00
C ASP A 9 -6.30 -0.73 8.25
N VAL A 10 -5.84 -0.30 9.42
CA VAL A 10 -6.11 -0.97 10.71
C VAL A 10 -7.60 -1.00 11.02
N ASN A 11 -8.33 0.04 10.58
CA ASN A 11 -9.79 0.15 10.76
C ASN A 11 -10.60 -0.65 9.72
N LEU A 12 -9.93 -1.25 8.73
CA LEU A 12 -10.53 -2.08 7.67
C LEU A 12 -11.57 -1.34 6.80
N ASN A 13 -11.47 -0.02 6.69
CA ASN A 13 -12.39 0.80 5.90
C ASN A 13 -12.24 0.52 4.41
N LEU A 14 -10.99 0.44 3.93
CA LEU A 14 -10.69 0.13 2.52
C LEU A 14 -11.03 -1.31 2.19
N PHE A 15 -10.78 -2.25 3.12
CA PHE A 15 -11.25 -3.63 2.96
C PHE A 15 -12.77 -3.72 2.87
N LYS A 16 -13.51 -2.93 3.66
CA LYS A 16 -14.97 -2.87 3.56
C LYS A 16 -15.41 -2.35 2.20
N GLU A 17 -14.81 -1.27 1.72
CA GLU A 17 -15.07 -0.71 0.39
C GLU A 17 -14.79 -1.73 -0.71
N ILE A 18 -13.68 -2.48 -0.63
CA ILE A 18 -13.38 -3.58 -1.57
C ILE A 18 -14.50 -4.62 -1.55
N PHE A 19 -14.92 -5.08 -0.37
CA PHE A 19 -15.94 -6.11 -0.29
C PHE A 19 -17.31 -5.65 -0.81
N GLN A 20 -17.66 -4.39 -0.56
CA GLN A 20 -18.86 -3.77 -1.11
C GLN A 20 -18.79 -3.63 -2.64
N PHE A 21 -17.65 -3.17 -3.15
CA PHE A 21 -17.39 -3.06 -4.59
C PHE A 21 -17.49 -4.43 -5.29
N LEU A 22 -16.99 -5.49 -4.65
CA LEU A 22 -17.10 -6.87 -5.15
C LEU A 22 -18.52 -7.46 -5.02
N GLY A 23 -19.49 -6.72 -4.47
CA GLY A 23 -20.89 -7.13 -4.38
C GLY A 23 -21.22 -8.09 -3.22
N PHE A 24 -20.36 -8.18 -2.20
CA PHE A 24 -20.67 -9.00 -1.03
C PHE A 24 -21.79 -8.38 -0.17
N LYS A 25 -22.74 -9.22 0.26
CA LYS A 25 -23.87 -8.79 1.10
C LYS A 25 -23.41 -8.34 2.49
N GLU A 26 -24.07 -7.32 3.06
CA GLU A 26 -23.71 -6.76 4.38
C GLU A 26 -23.59 -7.85 5.48
N ARG A 27 -24.48 -8.84 5.47
CA ARG A 27 -24.47 -9.97 6.42
C ARG A 27 -23.17 -10.78 6.46
N ILE A 28 -22.37 -10.79 5.38
CA ILE A 28 -21.09 -11.51 5.33
C ILE A 28 -19.87 -10.60 5.46
N ILE A 29 -20.04 -9.28 5.32
CA ILE A 29 -18.93 -8.32 5.38
C ILE A 29 -18.18 -8.43 6.71
N SER A 30 -18.88 -8.50 7.84
CA SER A 30 -18.24 -8.67 9.16
C SER A 30 -17.32 -9.90 9.22
N ARG A 31 -17.72 -11.01 8.57
CA ARG A 31 -16.88 -12.23 8.50
C ARG A 31 -15.66 -12.02 7.61
N LEU A 32 -15.83 -11.37 6.47
CA LEU A 32 -14.75 -11.06 5.53
C LEU A 32 -13.73 -10.10 6.15
N LEU A 33 -14.18 -9.08 6.88
CA LEU A 33 -13.31 -8.15 7.62
C LEU A 33 -12.48 -8.87 8.68
N LYS A 34 -13.07 -9.82 9.41
CA LYS A 34 -12.30 -10.68 10.34
C LYS A 34 -11.21 -11.48 9.63
N ILE A 35 -11.48 -11.97 8.42
CA ILE A 35 -10.48 -12.69 7.61
C ILE A 35 -9.38 -11.74 7.16
N ALA A 36 -9.74 -10.56 6.65
CA ALA A 36 -8.79 -9.53 6.22
C ALA A 36 -7.85 -9.17 7.37
N TYR A 37 -8.41 -8.84 8.55
CA TYR A 37 -7.61 -8.54 9.74
C TYR A 37 -6.58 -9.64 10.05
N ARG A 38 -7.01 -10.90 10.17
CA ARG A 38 -6.11 -12.02 10.50
C ARG A 38 -4.99 -12.24 9.48
N LYS A 39 -5.19 -11.80 8.23
CA LYS A 39 -4.21 -11.93 7.14
C LYS A 39 -3.38 -10.67 6.93
N SER A 40 -3.72 -9.57 7.58
CA SER A 40 -2.94 -8.34 7.54
C SER A 40 -1.73 -8.42 8.44
N LEU A 41 -0.62 -7.80 8.00
CA LEU A 41 0.64 -7.79 8.74
C LEU A 41 0.52 -7.11 10.11
N PHE A 42 -0.32 -6.07 10.21
CA PHE A 42 -0.57 -5.35 11.46
C PHE A 42 -1.32 -6.17 12.52
N SER A 43 -1.86 -7.35 12.18
CA SER A 43 -2.56 -8.19 13.16
C SER A 43 -1.63 -8.97 14.08
N GLY A 44 -0.36 -9.13 13.72
CA GLY A 44 0.59 -10.01 14.42
C GLY A 44 0.27 -11.51 14.30
N GLN A 45 -0.75 -11.90 13.52
CA GLN A 45 -1.22 -13.29 13.40
C GLN A 45 -0.69 -14.02 12.15
N VAL A 46 0.08 -13.32 11.32
CA VAL A 46 0.62 -13.88 10.08
C VAL A 46 1.89 -14.66 10.38
N SER A 47 1.96 -15.94 9.96
CA SER A 47 3.14 -16.78 10.20
C SER A 47 4.29 -16.44 9.24
N ASN A 48 5.53 -16.55 9.72
CA ASN A 48 6.76 -16.21 8.99
C ASN A 48 7.16 -17.22 7.88
N LYS A 49 6.20 -17.87 7.19
CA LYS A 49 6.51 -18.83 6.12
C LYS A 49 6.35 -18.21 4.72
N LYS A 50 7.47 -18.15 3.97
CA LYS A 50 7.63 -17.95 2.49
C LYS A 50 6.63 -16.95 1.86
N HIS A 51 6.56 -15.65 2.12
CA HIS A 51 7.56 -14.60 1.83
C HIS A 51 7.06 -13.28 2.46
N ILE A 52 7.53 -12.95 3.66
CA ILE A 52 7.34 -11.61 4.26
C ILE A 52 8.74 -11.08 4.59
N ARG A 53 9.17 -10.02 3.89
CA ARG A 53 10.49 -9.40 4.11
C ARG A 53 10.45 -8.34 5.22
N SER A 54 9.47 -7.45 5.23
CA SER A 54 9.26 -6.48 6.33
C SER A 54 7.82 -5.96 6.38
N GLY A 55 7.19 -5.80 5.21
CA GLY A 55 5.86 -5.18 5.11
C GLY A 55 5.82 -3.68 5.36
N LYS A 56 6.97 -3.02 5.53
CA LYS A 56 7.04 -1.57 5.78
C LYS A 56 6.85 -0.79 4.47
N LYS A 57 6.15 0.34 4.56
CA LYS A 57 6.08 1.31 3.45
C LYS A 57 7.40 2.06 3.30
N GLU A 58 7.63 2.58 2.09
CA GLU A 58 8.72 3.53 1.78
C GLU A 58 10.15 3.08 2.15
N GLN A 59 10.42 1.78 2.25
CA GLN A 59 11.77 1.27 2.60
C GLN A 59 12.87 1.73 1.65
N TRP A 60 12.52 2.12 0.42
CA TRP A 60 13.46 2.63 -0.56
C TRP A 60 14.25 3.85 -0.04
N LYS A 61 13.69 4.64 0.90
CA LYS A 61 14.36 5.80 1.52
C LYS A 61 15.66 5.42 2.23
N GLU A 62 15.74 4.21 2.77
CA GLU A 62 16.93 3.70 3.48
C GLU A 62 18.07 3.35 2.51
N TYR A 63 17.77 3.12 1.23
CA TYR A 63 18.72 2.60 0.23
C TYR A 63 18.99 3.57 -0.93
N PHE A 64 18.08 4.50 -1.20
CA PHE A 64 18.23 5.46 -2.30
C PHE A 64 19.16 6.60 -1.90
N LYS A 65 20.22 6.77 -2.69
CA LYS A 65 21.08 7.97 -2.65
C LYS A 65 20.47 9.06 -3.54
N THR A 66 20.93 10.30 -3.40
CA THR A 66 20.48 11.44 -4.22
C THR A 66 20.51 11.13 -5.72
N ILE A 67 21.61 10.54 -6.20
CA ILE A 67 21.75 10.14 -7.62
C ILE A 67 20.70 9.10 -8.05
N HIS A 68 20.28 8.19 -7.17
CA HIS A 68 19.21 7.23 -7.48
C HIS A 68 17.86 7.93 -7.57
N LYS A 69 17.61 8.91 -6.68
CA LYS A 69 16.36 9.67 -6.68
C LYS A 69 16.22 10.49 -7.96
N GLU A 70 17.26 11.23 -8.32
CA GLU A 70 17.31 12.04 -9.55
C GLU A 70 17.11 11.19 -10.80
N ARG A 71 17.82 10.05 -10.88
CA ARG A 71 17.68 9.14 -12.02
C ARG A 71 16.29 8.52 -12.09
N PHE A 72 15.69 8.17 -10.95
CA PHE A 72 14.34 7.62 -10.90
C PHE A 72 13.30 8.61 -11.41
N VAL A 73 13.34 9.86 -10.93
CA VAL A 73 12.43 10.92 -11.40
C VAL A 73 12.61 11.17 -12.88
N THR A 74 13.85 11.29 -13.37
CA THR A 74 14.14 11.46 -14.79
C THR A 74 13.47 10.40 -15.67
N LEU A 75 13.33 9.17 -15.17
CA LEU A 75 12.77 8.04 -15.91
C LEU A 75 11.25 7.85 -15.73
N PHE A 76 10.68 8.30 -14.60
CA PHE A 76 9.32 7.90 -14.19
C PHE A 76 8.43 9.05 -13.69
N ASP A 77 8.86 10.31 -13.78
CA ASP A 77 8.08 11.46 -13.28
C ASP A 77 6.66 11.51 -13.86
N ASP A 78 6.53 11.24 -15.16
CA ASP A 78 5.23 11.20 -15.83
C ASP A 78 4.34 10.05 -15.33
N VAL A 79 4.94 8.88 -15.06
CA VAL A 79 4.25 7.72 -14.52
C VAL A 79 3.75 8.00 -13.11
N LEU A 80 4.53 8.70 -12.27
CA LEU A 80 4.12 9.06 -10.92
C LEU A 80 2.89 9.96 -10.92
N ILE A 81 2.80 10.91 -11.86
CA ILE A 81 1.63 11.77 -12.05
C ILE A 81 0.44 10.95 -12.57
N LYS A 82 0.64 10.13 -13.61
CA LYS A 82 -0.43 9.28 -14.21
C LYS A 82 -1.04 8.32 -13.19
N LEU A 83 -0.22 7.73 -12.32
CA LEU A 83 -0.66 6.82 -11.27
C LEU A 83 -1.12 7.56 -9.99
N ASN A 84 -1.20 8.89 -10.03
CA ASN A 84 -1.66 9.74 -8.94
C ASN A 84 -0.83 9.55 -7.64
N TYR A 85 0.47 9.23 -7.78
CA TYR A 85 1.43 9.25 -6.68
C TYR A 85 1.95 10.65 -6.40
N GLU A 86 2.07 11.49 -7.43
CA GLU A 86 2.48 12.89 -7.35
C GLU A 86 1.48 13.81 -8.07
N LYS A 87 1.44 15.08 -7.66
CA LYS A 87 0.54 16.10 -8.23
C LYS A 87 1.22 17.00 -9.25
N SER A 88 2.54 17.10 -9.20
CA SER A 88 3.34 17.97 -10.04
C SER A 88 4.65 17.29 -10.40
N GLN A 89 5.30 17.77 -11.45
CA GLN A 89 6.62 17.29 -11.85
C GLN A 89 7.63 17.50 -10.72
N MET A 90 8.56 16.57 -10.58
CA MET A 90 9.68 16.60 -9.64
C MET A 90 9.33 16.63 -8.14
N SER A 91 8.06 16.67 -7.73
CA SER A 91 7.66 16.71 -6.30
C SER A 91 8.08 15.47 -5.52
N TRP A 92 8.43 14.38 -6.22
CA TRP A 92 8.97 13.18 -5.59
C TRP A 92 10.37 13.37 -5.00
N LEU A 93 11.16 14.33 -5.49
CA LEU A 93 12.51 14.60 -4.95
C LEU A 93 12.46 15.10 -3.50
N ASP A 94 11.35 15.72 -3.10
CA ASP A 94 11.12 16.27 -1.77
C ASP A 94 10.74 15.21 -0.71
N ARG A 95 10.63 13.92 -1.11
CA ARG A 95 10.20 12.81 -0.24
C ARG A 95 11.31 12.09 0.54
#